data_AF-A0A375IUJ3-F1
#
_entry.id   AF-A0A375IUJ3-F1
#
_cell.length_a   1.000
_cell.length_b   1.000
_cell.length_c   1.000
_cell.angle_alpha   90.00
_cell.angle_beta   90.00
_cell.angle_gamma   90.00
#
_symmetry.space_group_name_H-M   'P 1'
#
loop_
_entity.id
_entity.type
_entity.pdbx_description
1 polymer ?
#
loop_
_entity_poly.entity_id
_entity_poly.type
_entity_poly.pdbx_seq_one_letter_code
_entity_poly.pdbx_strand_id
1 'polypeptide(L)'
;MDMNTAYDLEVRMHCSQAEVVYELFYVVAKLEREVMDRVRVGEANRLRGDRVARKVVKSSRWLLLRNWENVTREVTRSGSKRSWPPIER
;
A
#
# COMPACT_ATOMS: atom_id res chain seq x y z
N MET A 1 -14.60 -7.00 -5.16
CA MET A 1 -14.03 -8.25 -5.71
C MET A 1 -12.55 -8.34 -5.34
N ASP A 2 -12.02 -9.54 -5.20
CA ASP A 2 -10.57 -9.74 -5.16
C ASP A 2 -9.96 -9.51 -6.56
N MET A 3 -8.65 -9.31 -6.65
CA MET A 3 -7.98 -9.00 -7.93
C MET A 3 -7.62 -10.28 -8.69
N ASN A 4 -8.61 -11.13 -8.95
CA ASN A 4 -8.43 -12.38 -9.67
C ASN A 4 -8.69 -12.19 -11.18
N THR A 5 -7.63 -12.28 -11.97
CA THR A 5 -7.67 -12.10 -13.43
C THR A 5 -8.63 -13.05 -14.14
N ALA A 6 -8.74 -14.31 -13.70
CA ALA A 6 -9.63 -15.28 -14.34
C ALA A 6 -11.09 -14.85 -14.15
N TYR A 7 -11.44 -14.40 -12.95
CA TYR A 7 -12.80 -13.97 -12.65
C TYR A 7 -13.16 -12.65 -13.34
N ASP A 8 -12.21 -11.72 -13.49
CA ASP A 8 -12.40 -10.50 -14.28
C ASP A 8 -12.79 -10.80 -15.74
N LEU A 9 -12.16 -11.81 -16.34
CA LEU A 9 -12.44 -12.22 -17.72
C LEU A 9 -13.85 -12.80 -17.87
N GLU A 10 -14.26 -13.65 -16.93
CA GLU A 10 -15.61 -14.22 -16.90
C GLU A 10 -16.69 -13.14 -16.75
N VAL A 11 -16.47 -12.16 -15.85
CA VAL A 11 -17.40 -11.04 -15.67
C VAL A 11 -17.50 -10.21 -16.94
N ARG A 12 -16.39 -9.93 -17.63
CA ARG A 12 -16.42 -9.20 -18.91
C ARG A 12 -17.14 -9.96 -20.00
N MET A 13 -17.02 -11.29 -20.03
CA MET A 13 -17.62 -12.14 -21.05
C MET A 13 -19.13 -12.31 -20.84
N HIS A 14 -19.56 -12.55 -19.60
CA HIS A 14 -20.94 -12.92 -19.30
C HIS A 14 -21.79 -11.75 -18.80
N CYS A 15 -21.16 -10.72 -18.25
CA CYS A 15 -21.82 -9.56 -17.64
C CYS A 15 -21.26 -8.26 -18.23
N SER A 16 -21.47 -8.05 -19.53
CA SER A 16 -20.90 -6.91 -20.27
C SER A 16 -21.30 -5.52 -19.77
N GLN A 17 -22.41 -5.42 -19.02
CA GLN A 17 -22.86 -4.18 -18.38
C GLN A 17 -22.41 -4.03 -16.92
N ALA A 18 -21.73 -5.02 -16.35
CA ALA A 18 -21.27 -4.97 -14.97
C ALA A 18 -19.91 -4.27 -14.87
N GLU A 19 -19.75 -3.44 -13.84
CA GLU A 19 -18.46 -2.84 -13.49
C GLU A 19 -17.73 -3.68 -12.44
N VAL A 20 -16.45 -3.97 -12.69
CA VAL A 20 -15.59 -4.66 -11.73
C VAL A 20 -15.07 -3.65 -10.72
N VAL A 21 -15.57 -3.73 -9.49
CA VAL A 21 -15.08 -2.93 -8.36
C VAL A 21 -14.25 -3.82 -7.43
N TYR A 22 -12.97 -3.49 -7.30
CA TYR A 22 -12.08 -4.18 -6.36
C TYR A 22 -12.30 -3.70 -4.94
N GLU A 23 -12.19 -4.63 -4.00
CA GLU A 23 -12.25 -4.30 -2.59
C GLU A 23 -10.89 -3.74 -2.14
N LEU A 24 -10.94 -2.65 -1.35
CA LEU A 24 -9.77 -1.82 -1.04
C LEU A 24 -8.64 -2.61 -0.38
N PHE A 25 -8.97 -3.56 0.51
CA PHE A 25 -7.96 -4.36 1.18
C PHE A 25 -7.11 -5.17 0.19
N TYR A 26 -7.70 -5.80 -0.83
CA TYR A 26 -6.93 -6.54 -1.84
C TYR A 26 -6.02 -5.63 -2.68
N VAL A 27 -6.48 -4.41 -3.00
CA VAL A 27 -5.68 -3.43 -3.74
C VAL A 27 -4.46 -3.00 -2.92
N VAL A 28 -4.68 -2.65 -1.65
CA VAL A 28 -3.60 -2.23 -0.74
C VAL A 28 -2.61 -3.36 -0.49
N ALA A 29 -3.09 -4.59 -0.25
CA ALA A 29 -2.25 -5.76 -0.03
C ALA A 29 -1.39 -6.11 -1.26
N LYS A 30 -1.93 -5.95 -2.47
CA LYS A 30 -1.17 -6.16 -3.71
C LYS A 30 -0.12 -5.08 -3.91
N LEU A 31 -0.47 -3.81 -3.73
CA LEU A 31 0.47 -2.68 -3.80
C LEU A 31 1.64 -2.85 -2.83
N GLU A 32 1.34 -3.23 -1.58
CA GLU A 32 2.33 -3.46 -0.53
C GLU A 32 3.37 -4.51 -0.95
N ARG A 33 2.91 -5.70 -1.35
CA ARG A 33 3.79 -6.82 -1.71
C ARG A 33 4.54 -6.58 -3.00
N GLU A 34 3.86 -6.06 -4.02
CA GLU A 34 4.42 -5.99 -5.36
C GLU A 34 5.21 -4.70 -5.58
N VAL A 35 4.84 -3.56 -5.01
CA VAL A 35 5.50 -2.28 -5.33
C VAL A 35 6.32 -1.79 -4.15
N MET A 36 5.67 -1.64 -2.99
CA MET A 36 6.27 -0.96 -1.85
C MET A 36 7.51 -1.68 -1.33
N ASP A 37 7.48 -3.01 -1.30
CA ASP A 37 8.63 -3.79 -0.87
C ASP A 37 9.84 -3.65 -1.80
N ARG A 38 9.63 -3.67 -3.12
CA ARG A 38 10.71 -3.49 -4.10
C ARG A 38 11.33 -2.10 -4.00
N VAL A 39 10.49 -1.06 -3.93
CA VAL A 39 10.96 0.33 -3.77
C VAL A 39 11.75 0.49 -2.48
N ARG A 40 11.22 0.01 -1.35
CA ARG A 40 11.88 0.11 -0.04
C ARG A 40 13.23 -0.61 -0.01
N VAL A 41 13.32 -1.80 -0.61
CA VAL A 41 14.59 -2.53 -0.73
C VAL A 41 15.58 -1.78 -1.62
N GLY A 42 15.12 -1.25 -2.75
CA GLY A 42 15.93 -0.44 -3.66
C GLY A 42 16.53 0.78 -2.96
N GLU A 43 15.70 1.57 -2.28
CA GLU A 43 16.14 2.77 -1.55
C GLU A 43 17.05 2.43 -0.37
N ALA A 44 16.74 1.37 0.39
CA ALA A 44 17.63 0.91 1.44
C ALA A 44 19.02 0.54 0.90
N ASN A 45 19.09 -0.08 -0.28
CA ASN A 45 20.34 -0.46 -0.95
C ASN A 45 21.15 0.75 -1.44
N ARG A 46 20.50 1.81 -1.92
CA ARG A 46 21.18 3.08 -2.23
C ARG A 46 21.83 3.68 -0.99
N LEU A 47 21.17 3.58 0.17
CA LEU A 47 21.66 4.07 1.46
C LEU A 47 22.61 3.11 2.18
N ARG A 48 23.27 2.15 1.50
CA ARG A 48 24.13 1.16 2.17
C ARG A 48 25.26 1.79 3.01
N GLY A 49 25.75 2.97 2.62
CA GLY A 49 26.81 3.70 3.33
C GLY A 49 26.32 4.52 4.53
N ASP A 50 25.02 4.82 4.60
CA ASP A 50 24.42 5.57 5.71
C ASP A 50 23.53 4.64 6.54
N ARG A 51 24.09 4.15 7.64
CA ARG A 51 23.40 3.20 8.52
C ARG A 51 22.15 3.81 9.18
N VAL A 52 22.15 5.11 9.46
CA VAL A 52 21.04 5.79 10.13
C VAL A 52 19.89 5.95 9.15
N ALA A 53 20.15 6.52 7.97
CA ALA A 53 19.13 6.69 6.94
C ALA A 53 18.57 5.33 6.46
N ARG A 54 19.43 4.32 6.28
CA ARG A 54 19.01 2.97 5.92
C ARG A 54 18.09 2.33 6.96
N LYS A 55 18.31 2.59 8.26
CA LYS A 55 17.44 2.10 9.33
C LYS A 55 16.04 2.71 9.22
N VAL A 56 15.96 4.02 8.97
CA VAL A 56 14.68 4.73 8.80
C VAL A 56 13.89 4.14 7.64
N VAL A 57 14.49 4.07 6.44
CA VAL A 57 13.82 3.52 5.24
C VAL A 57 13.33 2.09 5.46
N LYS A 58 14.13 1.25 6.12
CA LYS A 58 13.72 -0.13 6.42
C LYS A 58 12.51 -0.22 7.36
N SER A 59 12.38 0.71 8.31
CA SER A 59 11.25 0.76 9.26
C SER A 59 9.99 1.43 8.71
N SER A 60 10.08 2.15 7.59
CA SER A 60 8.99 2.99 7.07
C SER A 60 7.89 2.26 6.28
N ARG A 61 7.79 0.92 6.36
CA ARG A 61 6.83 0.13 5.55
C ARG A 61 5.40 0.68 5.59
N TRP A 62 4.88 0.91 6.79
CA TRP A 62 3.50 1.37 6.98
C TRP A 62 3.33 2.87 6.73
N LEU A 63 4.40 3.65 6.87
CA LEU A 63 4.39 5.09 6.57
C LEU A 63 4.07 5.30 5.08
N LEU A 64 4.66 4.47 4.22
CA LEU A 64 4.47 4.59 2.77
C LEU A 64 3.06 4.16 2.30
N LEU A 65 2.26 3.54 3.16
CA LEU A 65 0.86 3.18 2.89
C LEU A 65 -0.13 4.23 3.43
N ARG A 66 0.35 5.33 4.03
CA ARG A 66 -0.51 6.40 4.55
C ARG A 66 -0.80 7.43 3.47
N ASN A 67 -1.97 8.06 3.56
CA ASN A 67 -2.22 9.31 2.85
C ASN A 67 -1.23 10.37 3.37
N TRP A 68 -0.51 11.03 2.46
CA TRP A 68 0.52 12.01 2.75
C TRP A 68 -0.01 13.18 3.60
N GLU A 69 -1.27 13.59 3.39
CA GLU A 69 -1.95 14.65 4.13
C GLU A 69 -2.08 14.31 5.63
N ASN A 70 -2.14 13.02 5.95
CA ASN A 70 -2.30 12.51 7.30
C ASN A 70 -0.96 12.17 7.98
N VAL A 71 0.17 12.46 7.33
CA VAL A 71 1.51 12.19 7.88
C VAL A 71 1.95 13.37 8.74
N THR A 72 1.59 13.32 10.03
CA THR A 72 2.09 14.27 11.04
C THR A 72 3.27 13.69 11.83
N ARG A 73 4.06 14.56 12.48
CA ARG A 73 5.19 14.15 13.34
C ARG A 73 4.76 13.20 14.48
N GLU A 74 3.55 13.37 14.99
CA GLU A 74 2.99 12.57 16.08
C GLU A 74 2.57 11.18 15.59
N VAL A 75 1.85 11.13 14.46
CA VAL A 75 1.41 9.87 13.82
C VAL A 75 2.60 9.01 13.39
N THR A 76 3.70 9.63 12.93
CA THR A 76 4.92 8.93 12.47
C THR A 76 5.67 8.21 13.60
N ARG A 77 5.59 8.69 14.85
CA ARG A 77 6.25 8.06 16.02
C ARG A 77 5.48 6.88 16.56
N SER A 78 4.16 6.92 16.47
CA SER A 78 3.33 5.80 16.85
C SER A 78 3.35 4.78 15.71
N GLY A 79 4.00 3.64 15.88
CA GLY A 79 3.78 2.46 15.02
C GLY A 79 2.35 1.89 15.11
N SER A 80 1.36 2.76 15.36
CA SER A 80 -0.02 2.44 15.65
C SER A 80 -0.74 2.09 14.37
N LYS A 81 -1.13 0.82 14.27
CA LYS A 81 -2.10 0.31 13.29
C LYS A 81 -3.50 0.93 13.46
N ARG A 82 -3.73 1.78 14.46
CA ARG A 82 -5.05 2.30 14.83
C ARG A 82 -5.22 3.76 14.40
N SER A 83 -5.79 3.91 13.22
CA SER A 83 -6.75 4.96 12.82
C SER A 83 -6.64 5.06 11.31
N TRP A 84 -7.58 4.42 10.63
CA TRP A 84 -7.96 4.89 9.30
C TRP A 84 -8.86 6.11 9.54
N PRO A 85 -8.61 7.25 8.88
CA PRO A 85 -9.58 8.35 8.90
C PRO A 85 -10.92 7.83 8.34
N PRO A 86 -12.06 8.42 8.74
CA PRO A 86 -13.35 8.07 8.16
C PRO A 86 -13.28 8.26 6.64
N ILE A 87 -13.76 7.27 5.89
CA ILE A 87 -13.99 7.44 4.46
C ILE A 87 -15.23 8.34 4.37
N GLU A 88 -15.03 9.64 4.13
CA GLU A 88 -16.14 10.52 3.77
C GLU A 88 -16.71 10.07 2.41
N ARG A 89 -18.03 9.91 2.35
CA ARG A 89 -18.77 9.52 1.15
C ARG A 89 -19.07 10.73 0.28
#